data_AF-A0A535HBI5-F1
#
_entry.id   AF-A0A535HBI5-F1
#
_cell.length_a   1.000
_cell.length_b   1.000
_cell.length_c   1.000
_cell.angle_alpha   90.00
_cell.angle_beta   90.00
_cell.angle_gamma   90.00
#
_symmetry.space_group_name_H-M   'P 1'
#
loop_
_entity.id
_entity.type
_entity.pdbx_description
1 polymer ?
#
loop_
_entity_poly.entity_id
_entity_poly.type
_entity_poly.pdbx_seq_one_letter_code
_entity_poly.pdbx_strand_id
1 'polypeptide(L)'
;MRSRLPLGAVLAAILLASCGGRPGVAVKIAGATVPMVLGSTTDRTGCSSEHGDAFPQSVPLTIVNSSTPVKLTIEADQGATEIRGWIYDLEAPSPSGGPNEEFTLPGRSGTYAPRSIIAARTYQVVLNVRWSFVVTEGEVTHLFRLRTGP
;
A
#
# COMPACT_ATOMS: atom_id res chain seq x y z
N MET A 1 10.73 -34.56 -26.50
CA MET A 1 10.84 -33.42 -27.43
C MET A 1 11.07 -32.14 -26.62
N ARG A 2 12.28 -31.56 -26.67
CA ARG A 2 12.58 -30.27 -26.01
C ARG A 2 12.14 -29.15 -26.96
N SER A 3 10.94 -28.60 -26.73
CA SER A 3 10.46 -27.42 -27.45
C SER A 3 11.36 -26.23 -27.10
N ARG A 4 12.19 -25.79 -28.05
CA ARG A 4 12.90 -24.52 -27.94
C ARG A 4 11.89 -23.43 -28.29
N LEU A 5 11.21 -22.87 -27.29
CA LEU A 5 10.45 -21.64 -27.49
C LEU A 5 11.39 -20.62 -28.13
N PRO A 6 11.03 -20.03 -29.29
CA PRO A 6 11.89 -19.09 -29.96
C PRO A 6 12.16 -17.94 -29.00
N LEU A 7 13.42 -17.51 -28.91
CA LEU A 7 13.87 -16.47 -27.97
C LEU A 7 12.97 -15.22 -28.01
N GLY A 8 12.44 -14.90 -29.20
CA GLY A 8 11.47 -13.81 -29.40
C GLY A 8 10.15 -13.99 -28.65
N ALA A 9 9.64 -15.21 -28.51
CA ALA A 9 8.43 -15.48 -27.72
C ALA A 9 8.70 -15.32 -26.21
N VAL A 10 9.91 -15.67 -25.75
CA VAL A 10 10.32 -15.45 -24.35
C VAL A 10 10.48 -13.95 -24.07
N LEU A 11 11.14 -13.22 -24.98
CA LEU A 11 11.29 -11.77 -24.87
C LEU A 11 9.94 -11.04 -24.93
N ALA A 12 9.03 -11.45 -25.81
CA ALA A 12 7.68 -10.89 -25.87
C ALA A 12 6.89 -11.17 -24.59
N ALA A 13 7.00 -12.37 -24.01
CA ALA A 13 6.37 -12.70 -22.73
C ALA A 13 6.95 -11.87 -21.57
N ILE A 14 8.27 -11.64 -21.56
CA ILE A 14 8.93 -10.76 -20.57
C ILE A 14 8.48 -9.32 -20.75
N LEU A 15 8.39 -8.82 -21.99
CA LEU A 15 7.92 -7.47 -22.30
C LEU A 15 6.45 -7.27 -21.88
N LEU A 16 5.57 -8.23 -22.20
CA LEU A 16 4.17 -8.21 -21.78
C LEU A 16 4.01 -8.29 -20.26
N ALA A 17 4.85 -9.07 -19.58
CA ALA A 17 4.90 -9.10 -18.12
C ALA A 17 5.47 -7.80 -17.51
N SER A 18 6.38 -7.12 -18.21
CA SER A 18 6.93 -5.81 -17.81
C SER A 18 5.97 -4.63 -18.05
N CYS A 19 4.90 -4.84 -18.83
CA CYS A 19 3.77 -3.92 -18.91
C CYS A 19 2.77 -4.09 -17.75
N GLY A 20 3.13 -4.86 -16.72
CA GLY A 20 2.37 -4.96 -15.49
C GLY A 20 2.13 -3.56 -14.92
N GLY A 21 0.86 -3.19 -14.75
CA GLY A 21 0.49 -1.91 -14.18
C GLY A 21 1.04 -1.73 -12.75
N ARG A 22 0.97 -0.50 -12.25
CA ARG A 22 1.33 -0.17 -10.87
C ARG A 22 0.59 -1.12 -9.90
N PRO A 23 1.30 -1.78 -8.96
CA PRO A 23 0.64 -2.71 -8.06
C PRO A 23 -0.33 -1.98 -7.14
N GLY A 24 -1.55 -2.50 -7.07
CA GLY A 24 -2.52 -2.11 -6.08
C GLY A 24 -2.18 -2.68 -4.71
N VAL A 25 -2.92 -2.20 -3.71
CA VAL A 25 -2.92 -2.77 -2.37
C VAL A 25 -4.35 -2.98 -1.90
N ALA A 26 -4.55 -4.05 -1.14
CA ALA A 26 -5.77 -4.34 -0.43
C ALA A 26 -5.44 -4.39 1.08
N VAL A 27 -6.30 -3.76 1.88
CA VAL A 27 -6.23 -3.82 3.34
C VAL A 27 -7.50 -4.47 3.83
N LYS A 28 -7.38 -5.42 4.74
CA LYS A 28 -8.49 -6.05 5.44
C LYS A 28 -8.38 -5.75 6.93
N ILE A 29 -9.50 -5.34 7.51
CA ILE A 29 -9.65 -5.13 8.95
C ILE A 29 -10.85 -5.95 9.41
N ALA A 30 -10.65 -6.79 10.43
CA ALA A 30 -11.67 -7.74 10.90
C ALA A 30 -12.29 -8.58 9.76
N GLY A 31 -11.48 -8.94 8.76
CA GLY A 31 -11.90 -9.72 7.59
C GLY A 31 -12.59 -8.92 6.47
N ALA A 32 -12.91 -7.64 6.69
CA ALA A 32 -13.53 -6.78 5.68
C ALA A 32 -12.49 -5.94 4.92
N THR A 33 -12.60 -5.89 3.59
CA THR A 33 -11.76 -5.03 2.76
C THR A 33 -12.08 -3.57 2.99
N VAL A 34 -11.05 -2.77 3.21
CA VAL A 34 -11.13 -1.34 3.47
C VAL A 34 -11.02 -0.57 2.16
N PRO A 35 -11.98 0.32 1.84
CA PRO A 35 -11.86 1.22 0.71
C PRO A 35 -10.67 2.17 0.90
N MET A 36 -9.88 2.37 -0.15
CA MET A 36 -8.71 3.23 -0.17
C MET A 36 -8.74 4.13 -1.40
N VAL A 37 -8.01 5.23 -1.34
CA VAL A 37 -7.78 6.11 -2.49
C VAL A 37 -6.29 6.24 -2.77
N LEU A 38 -5.96 6.51 -4.03
CA LEU A 38 -4.60 6.80 -4.46
C LEU A 38 -4.20 8.19 -3.97
N GLY A 39 -3.02 8.29 -3.35
CA GLY A 39 -2.40 9.54 -2.92
C GLY A 39 -1.27 9.98 -3.84
N SER A 40 -0.41 9.07 -4.28
CA SER A 40 0.64 9.43 -5.23
C SER A 40 1.24 8.19 -5.88
N THR A 41 1.95 8.41 -6.97
CA THR A 41 2.71 7.40 -7.70
C THR A 41 4.06 7.96 -8.04
N THR A 42 5.08 7.14 -7.92
CA THR A 42 6.40 7.41 -8.48
C THR A 42 6.79 6.21 -9.32
N ASP A 43 7.13 6.45 -10.57
CA ASP A 43 7.65 5.43 -11.48
C ASP A 43 9.07 5.83 -11.86
N ARG A 44 10.00 4.89 -11.81
CA ARG A 44 11.40 5.09 -12.17
C ARG A 44 11.82 4.04 -13.17
N THR A 45 12.55 4.50 -14.17
CA THR A 45 13.29 3.67 -15.11
C THR A 45 14.78 3.95 -14.94
N GLY A 46 15.63 3.18 -15.62
CA GLY A 46 17.08 3.45 -15.61
C GLY A 46 17.48 4.85 -16.11
N CYS A 47 16.60 5.58 -16.80
CA CYS A 47 16.92 6.88 -17.41
C CYS A 47 15.95 8.02 -17.06
N SER A 48 14.82 7.73 -16.40
CA SER A 48 13.79 8.74 -16.11
C SER A 48 13.05 8.45 -14.80
N SER A 49 12.43 9.49 -14.23
CA SER A 49 11.49 9.36 -13.11
C SER A 49 10.25 10.20 -13.38
N GLU A 50 9.08 9.61 -13.19
CA GLU A 50 7.78 10.26 -13.30
C GLU A 50 7.10 10.25 -11.93
N HIS A 51 6.47 11.37 -11.58
CA HIS A 51 5.71 11.51 -10.33
C HIS A 51 4.30 11.96 -10.67
N GLY A 52 3.33 11.33 -10.04
CA GLY A 52 1.92 11.68 -10.15
C GLY A 52 1.35 11.83 -8.76
N ASP A 53 1.01 13.05 -8.36
CA ASP A 53 0.37 13.31 -7.09
C ASP A 53 -1.14 13.39 -7.27
N ALA A 54 -1.86 12.66 -6.43
CA ALA A 54 -3.29 12.77 -6.28
C ALA A 54 -3.57 13.48 -4.95
N PHE A 55 -4.38 14.53 -4.99
CA PHE A 55 -4.86 15.22 -3.79
C PHE A 55 -6.32 14.82 -3.55
N PRO A 56 -6.58 13.59 -3.05
CA PRO A 56 -7.93 13.10 -2.89
C PRO A 56 -8.70 14.01 -1.94
N GLN A 57 -9.76 14.64 -2.46
CA GLN A 57 -10.63 15.53 -1.68
C GLN A 57 -11.42 14.76 -0.61
N SER A 58 -11.65 13.46 -0.83
CA SER A 58 -12.41 12.59 0.05
C SER A 58 -11.63 11.30 0.34
N VAL A 59 -11.04 11.22 1.54
CA VAL A 59 -10.43 9.98 2.04
C VAL A 59 -11.53 9.11 2.66
N PRO A 60 -11.74 7.87 2.19
CA PRO A 60 -12.81 7.02 2.69
C PRO A 60 -12.58 6.68 4.16
N LEU A 61 -13.65 6.73 4.95
CA LEU A 61 -13.65 6.39 6.37
C LEU A 61 -14.34 5.03 6.57
N THR A 62 -13.65 4.12 7.26
CA THR A 62 -14.19 2.82 7.67
C THR A 62 -14.40 2.77 9.17
N ILE A 63 -15.61 2.44 9.62
CA ILE A 63 -15.90 2.22 11.04
C ILE A 63 -15.63 0.74 11.38
N VAL A 64 -14.75 0.52 12.35
CA VAL A 64 -14.26 -0.81 12.74
C VAL A 64 -14.84 -1.16 14.10
N ASN A 65 -15.83 -2.06 14.14
CA ASN A 65 -16.48 -2.53 15.37
C ASN A 65 -15.83 -3.80 15.94
N SER A 66 -14.49 -3.91 15.90
CA SER A 66 -13.76 -5.06 16.43
C SER A 66 -13.08 -4.73 17.76
N SER A 67 -12.80 -5.76 18.56
CA SER A 67 -11.97 -5.62 19.76
C SER A 67 -10.60 -5.02 19.43
N THR A 68 -10.14 -4.07 20.24
CA THR A 68 -8.75 -3.61 20.23
C THR A 68 -7.86 -4.70 20.85
N PRO A 69 -6.63 -4.93 20.33
CA PRO A 69 -5.98 -4.22 19.23
C PRO A 69 -6.53 -4.60 17.85
N VAL A 70 -6.68 -3.60 16.98
CA VAL A 70 -7.05 -3.80 15.57
C VAL A 70 -5.92 -4.53 14.84
N LYS A 71 -6.27 -5.47 13.96
CA LYS A 71 -5.31 -6.20 13.12
C LYS A 71 -5.50 -5.79 11.66
N LEU A 72 -4.44 -5.25 11.06
CA LEU A 72 -4.39 -4.86 9.65
C LEU A 72 -3.76 -6.00 8.85
N THR A 73 -4.55 -6.68 8.02
CA THR A 73 -4.00 -7.62 7.03
C THR A 73 -3.83 -6.89 5.71
N ILE A 74 -2.61 -6.86 5.18
CA ILE A 74 -2.25 -6.06 4.02
C ILE A 74 -1.70 -6.99 2.95
N GLU A 75 -2.23 -6.86 1.73
CA GLU A 75 -1.90 -7.66 0.56
C GLU A 75 -1.72 -6.72 -0.62
N ALA A 76 -0.50 -6.62 -1.15
CA ALA A 76 -0.17 -5.90 -2.37
C ALA A 76 -0.12 -6.86 -3.56
N ASP A 77 -0.33 -6.31 -4.76
CA ASP A 77 -0.25 -7.06 -6.00
C ASP A 77 1.18 -7.53 -6.32
N GLN A 78 1.32 -8.30 -7.40
CA GLN A 78 2.62 -8.78 -7.87
C GLN A 78 3.61 -7.62 -8.10
N GLY A 79 4.90 -7.90 -7.90
CA GLY A 79 5.96 -6.90 -8.04
C GLY A 79 6.17 -6.02 -6.81
N ALA A 80 5.27 -6.05 -5.82
CA ALA A 80 5.51 -5.40 -4.53
C ALA A 80 6.69 -6.05 -3.79
N THR A 81 7.63 -5.22 -3.36
CA THR A 81 8.87 -5.64 -2.67
C THR A 81 8.87 -5.25 -1.20
N GLU A 82 8.15 -4.19 -0.84
CA GLU A 82 8.07 -3.66 0.52
C GLU A 82 6.79 -2.83 0.68
N ILE A 83 6.16 -2.91 1.86
CA ILE A 83 5.03 -2.07 2.22
C ILE A 83 5.43 -1.27 3.46
N ARG A 84 5.35 0.05 3.39
CA ARG A 84 5.58 0.96 4.51
C ARG A 84 4.27 1.61 4.90
N GLY A 85 4.02 1.72 6.19
CA GLY A 85 2.79 2.30 6.72
C GLY A 85 3.05 3.37 7.76
N TRP A 86 2.21 4.39 7.74
CA TRP A 86 2.21 5.49 8.70
C TRP A 86 0.79 5.71 9.21
N ILE A 87 0.66 5.85 10.52
CA ILE A 87 -0.63 6.01 11.21
C ILE A 87 -0.63 7.37 11.90
N TYR A 88 -1.60 8.19 11.56
CA TYR A 88 -1.82 9.53 12.12
C TYR A 88 -3.13 9.54 12.90
N ASP A 89 -3.08 9.90 14.17
CA ASP A 89 -4.25 10.20 14.99
C ASP A 89 -4.75 11.61 14.61
N LEU A 90 -5.97 11.69 14.08
CA LEU A 90 -6.52 12.97 13.61
C LEU A 90 -7.05 13.82 14.75
N GLU A 91 -7.40 13.21 15.89
CA GLU A 91 -7.88 13.91 17.08
C GLU A 91 -6.74 14.27 18.05
N ALA A 92 -5.63 13.53 18.03
CA ALA A 92 -4.43 13.84 18.82
C ALA A 92 -3.15 13.75 17.96
N PRO A 93 -2.93 14.72 17.05
CA PRO A 93 -1.74 14.75 16.21
C PRO A 93 -0.45 14.75 17.04
N SER A 94 0.59 14.10 16.50
CA SER A 94 1.93 14.18 17.10
C SER A 94 2.38 15.65 17.22
N PRO A 95 3.06 16.05 18.31
CA PRO A 95 3.61 17.40 18.45
C PRO A 95 4.57 17.79 17.31
N SER A 96 5.25 16.82 16.70
CA SER A 96 6.18 17.04 15.58
C SER A 96 5.49 17.12 14.22
N GLY A 97 4.16 16.93 14.15
CA GLY A 97 3.42 16.75 12.90
C GLY A 97 3.66 15.41 12.20
N GLY A 98 4.52 14.56 12.77
CA GLY A 98 4.80 13.22 12.27
C GLY A 98 3.69 12.21 12.59
N PRO A 99 3.83 10.98 12.10
CA PRO A 99 2.92 9.88 12.42
C PRO A 99 3.06 9.46 13.88
N ASN A 100 1.96 8.97 14.45
CA ASN A 100 1.91 8.39 15.78
C ASN A 100 2.56 7.00 15.82
N GLU A 101 2.55 6.28 14.70
CA GLU A 101 3.20 4.98 14.55
C GLU A 101 3.60 4.73 13.09
N GLU A 102 4.74 4.07 12.90
CA GLU A 102 5.24 3.65 11.58
C GLU A 102 5.55 2.16 11.58
N PHE A 103 5.42 1.52 10.42
CA PHE A 103 5.77 0.12 10.25
C PHE A 103 6.23 -0.22 8.84
N THR A 104 6.96 -1.33 8.74
CA THR A 104 7.40 -1.90 7.46
C THR A 104 7.07 -3.38 7.43
N LEU A 105 6.46 -3.84 6.34
CA LEU A 105 6.24 -5.24 6.04
C LEU A 105 7.14 -5.62 4.85
N PRO A 106 8.11 -6.53 5.03
CA PRO A 106 8.93 -7.00 3.91
C PRO A 106 8.08 -7.85 2.96
N GLY A 107 8.27 -7.65 1.66
CA GLY A 107 7.54 -8.38 0.61
C GLY A 107 6.14 -7.83 0.35
N ARG A 108 5.30 -8.66 -0.26
CA ARG A 108 3.98 -8.25 -0.80
C ARG A 108 2.82 -8.35 0.18
N SER A 109 2.99 -8.98 1.33
CA SER A 109 1.88 -9.21 2.24
C SER A 109 2.34 -9.38 3.66
N GLY A 110 1.51 -8.96 4.61
CA GLY A 110 1.79 -9.17 6.01
C GLY A 110 0.62 -8.79 6.87
N THR A 111 0.80 -8.98 8.16
CA THR A 111 -0.15 -8.47 9.14
C THR A 111 0.56 -7.60 10.15
N TYR A 112 -0.06 -6.48 10.46
CA TYR A 112 0.40 -5.54 11.47
C TYR A 112 -0.68 -5.29 12.52
N ALA A 113 -0.28 -5.16 13.78
CA ALA A 113 -1.16 -4.86 14.90
C ALA A 113 -0.73 -3.50 15.51
N PRO A 114 -1.36 -2.39 15.08
CA PRO A 114 -1.02 -1.07 15.58
C PRO A 114 -1.24 -0.94 17.08
N ARG A 115 -0.29 -0.28 17.75
CA ARG A 115 -0.37 0.05 19.18
C ARG A 115 -0.95 1.44 19.42
N SER A 116 -0.82 2.33 18.45
CA SER A 116 -1.35 3.70 18.46
C SER A 116 -2.86 3.78 18.28
N ILE A 117 -3.47 2.73 17.71
CA ILE A 117 -4.92 2.68 17.47
C ILE A 117 -5.64 2.24 18.75
N ILE A 118 -6.34 3.19 19.37
CA ILE A 118 -7.21 2.97 20.52
C ILE A 118 -8.67 3.19 20.15
N ALA A 119 -9.59 2.82 21.05
CA ALA A 119 -11.03 2.91 20.84
C ALA A 119 -11.51 4.37 20.65
N ALA A 120 -12.62 4.53 19.93
CA ALA A 120 -13.34 5.79 19.71
C ALA A 120 -12.53 6.94 19.08
N ARG A 121 -11.47 6.63 18.31
CA ARG A 121 -10.63 7.62 17.60
C ARG A 121 -10.55 7.36 16.10
N THR A 122 -10.22 8.40 15.35
CA THR A 122 -10.10 8.39 13.89
C THR A 122 -8.65 8.49 13.48
N TYR A 123 -8.21 7.52 12.70
CA TYR A 123 -6.84 7.46 12.22
C TYR A 123 -6.83 7.61 10.71
N GLN A 124 -5.86 8.37 10.19
CA GLN A 124 -5.46 8.30 8.80
C GLN A 124 -4.30 7.34 8.67
N VAL A 125 -4.45 6.36 7.79
CA VAL A 125 -3.41 5.39 7.48
C VAL A 125 -2.93 5.65 6.06
N VAL A 126 -1.62 5.81 5.92
CA VAL A 126 -0.93 5.96 4.63
C VAL A 126 -0.11 4.70 4.41
N LEU A 127 -0.24 4.08 3.24
CA LEU A 127 0.51 2.90 2.82
C LEU A 127 1.29 3.18 1.55
N ASN A 128 2.60 3.08 1.61
CA ASN A 128 3.46 3.13 0.42
C ASN A 128 3.88 1.73 0.06
N VAL A 129 3.49 1.29 -1.13
CA VAL A 129 3.92 0.03 -1.71
C VAL A 129 5.06 0.31 -2.66
N ARG A 130 6.25 -0.14 -2.29
CA ARG A 130 7.39 -0.16 -3.20
C ARG A 130 7.30 -1.38 -4.08
N TRP A 131 7.68 -1.22 -5.33
CA TRP A 131 7.61 -2.26 -6.31
C TRP A 131 8.77 -2.21 -7.30
N SER A 132 9.05 -3.34 -7.91
CA SER A 132 10.08 -3.46 -8.95
C SER A 132 9.76 -4.57 -9.93
N PHE A 133 9.94 -4.27 -11.21
CA PHE A 133 9.86 -5.21 -12.32
C PHE A 133 11.03 -4.96 -13.28
N VAL A 134 11.94 -5.94 -13.39
CA VAL A 134 13.04 -5.99 -14.38
C VAL A 134 13.96 -4.75 -14.36
N VAL A 135 13.56 -3.66 -15.00
CA VAL A 135 14.29 -2.38 -15.11
C VAL A 135 13.47 -1.16 -14.64
N THR A 136 12.26 -1.40 -14.15
CA THR A 136 11.35 -0.39 -13.62
C THR A 136 11.14 -0.62 -12.14
N GLU A 137 11.04 0.46 -11.39
CA GLU A 137 10.69 0.41 -9.98
C GLU A 137 9.88 1.63 -9.63
N GLY A 138 9.26 1.61 -8.46
CA GLY A 138 8.45 2.73 -8.06
C GLY A 138 7.82 2.56 -6.71
N GLU A 139 6.92 3.48 -6.46
CA GLU A 139 6.15 3.55 -5.23
C GLU A 139 4.74 3.99 -5.52
N VAL A 140 3.77 3.37 -4.85
CA VAL A 140 2.36 3.76 -4.90
C VAL A 140 1.88 4.03 -3.50
N THR A 141 1.41 5.24 -3.27
CA THR A 141 0.84 5.69 -2.00
C THR A 141 -0.66 5.52 -2.02
N HIS A 142 -1.19 4.77 -1.07
CA HIS A 142 -2.61 4.62 -0.81
C HIS A 142 -2.95 5.19 0.57
N LEU A 143 -4.17 5.68 0.72
CA LEU A 143 -4.61 6.24 1.97
C LEU A 143 -6.08 5.94 2.24
N PHE A 144 -6.37 5.74 3.52
CA PHE A 144 -7.71 5.53 4.04
C PHE A 144 -7.79 6.05 5.47
N ARG A 145 -9.02 6.20 5.96
CA ARG A 145 -9.28 6.50 7.35
C ARG A 145 -10.01 5.33 7.99
N LEU A 146 -9.72 5.11 9.25
CA LEU A 146 -10.47 4.17 10.07
C LEU A 146 -10.88 4.86 11.37
N ARG A 147 -12.07 4.52 11.87
CA ARG A 147 -12.51 4.86 13.21
C ARG A 147 -12.80 3.57 13.95
N THR A 148 -12.19 3.38 15.11
CA THR A 148 -12.52 2.27 15.99
C THR A 148 -13.84 2.55 16.71
N GLY A 149 -14.69 1.53 16.80
CA GLY A 149 -15.91 1.58 17.59
C GLY A 149 -15.61 1.82 19.08
N PRO A 150 -16.63 2.19 19.85
CA PRO A 150 -16.56 2.23 21.31
C PRO A 150 -16.34 0.83 21.92
#